data_AF-A0A2N2RMN8-F1
#
_entry.id   AF-A0A2N2RMN8-F1
#
_cell.length_a   1.000
_cell.length_b   1.000
_cell.length_c   1.000
_cell.angle_alpha   90.00
_cell.angle_beta   90.00
_cell.angle_gamma   90.00
#
_symmetry.space_group_name_H-M   'P 1'
#
loop_
_entity.id
_entity.type
_entity.pdbx_description
1 polymer ?
#
loop_
_entity_poly.entity_id
_entity_poly.type
_entity_poly.pdbx_seq_one_letter_code
_entity_poly.pdbx_strand_id
1 'polypeptide(L)'
;MASRAFDNYPIVLYSNLIEWLQALSMRSAPVSQWIATIISAKGIREEEVKRSGLLSYLCEFDATYKVSKDRLLEVAEYGLGDCLFTVRTERSTTYRPSLQSAAFAKEKIPEKIRDSFFDAEIISCHKLSSFNYRLVRLKFFDMFGSGESWYVFDQAWRRFKPYKSYTNAVDAVDFLYTVAADKFKSYSSNIPRNLYERYSLLGKNSSYKEWIVCVPDWEETFNQSHFDLMNVILHLRTSEWKDVNGKPLFLIDEVQSDWHALGRESGYYDVGAEVESYSDSVPDAPFKKEWHELGIKLAIWLALKAGYTRVAFTKGNVHQSRYGKDLEGFHLLYEQLTPKALDKLATKFKCSLGLARIMISRPKDNIRYKRGAGWELHARGQDVTVKVVRNEVVAMRYLESRGAKELEEVRVFEISEILAGIVKNKGVPMFGWW
;
A
#
# COMPACT_ATOMS: atom_id res chain seq x y z
N MET A 1 -0.60 -17.07 -20.38
CA MET A 1 -0.60 -16.17 -19.21
C MET A 1 -1.61 -15.08 -19.46
N ALA A 2 -2.58 -14.84 -18.56
CA ALA A 2 -3.44 -13.68 -18.70
C ALA A 2 -2.59 -12.41 -18.52
N SER A 3 -2.66 -11.47 -19.46
CA SER A 3 -1.97 -10.18 -19.36
C SER A 3 -2.45 -9.46 -18.09
N ARG A 4 -1.53 -9.13 -17.17
CA ARG A 4 -1.86 -8.35 -15.98
C ARG A 4 -2.31 -6.95 -16.39
N ALA A 5 -3.42 -6.50 -15.84
CA ALA A 5 -3.92 -5.16 -16.07
C ALA A 5 -3.45 -4.25 -14.93
N PHE A 6 -3.10 -3.00 -15.25
CA PHE A 6 -2.70 -1.99 -14.29
C PHE A 6 -3.56 -0.75 -14.44
N ASP A 7 -3.82 -0.07 -13.32
CA ASP A 7 -4.26 1.32 -13.30
C ASP A 7 -3.03 2.20 -13.18
N ASN A 8 -2.74 3.00 -14.20
CA ASN A 8 -1.67 3.99 -14.15
C ASN A 8 -2.23 5.31 -13.63
N TYR A 9 -1.55 5.90 -12.66
CA TYR A 9 -1.92 7.18 -12.08
C TYR A 9 -0.97 8.23 -12.64
N PRO A 10 -1.42 9.09 -13.58
CA PRO A 10 -0.54 10.09 -14.16
C PRO A 10 -0.07 11.02 -13.04
N ILE A 11 1.25 11.10 -12.91
CA ILE A 11 1.98 11.98 -12.00
C ILE A 11 2.80 12.92 -12.86
N VAL A 12 2.74 14.21 -12.55
CA VAL A 12 3.59 15.21 -13.19
C VAL A 12 4.91 15.23 -12.41
N LEU A 13 5.98 14.80 -13.07
CA LEU A 13 7.33 14.81 -12.52
C LEU A 13 8.13 15.95 -13.13
N TYR A 14 8.97 16.59 -12.31
CA TYR A 14 9.89 17.62 -12.78
C TYR A 14 11.25 17.49 -12.09
N SER A 15 12.26 18.16 -12.63
CA SER A 15 13.62 18.22 -12.07
C SER A 15 13.91 19.61 -11.56
N ASN A 16 14.44 19.70 -10.34
CA ASN A 16 14.91 20.96 -9.77
C ASN A 16 16.16 21.45 -10.53
N LEU A 17 17.01 20.54 -11.01
CA LEU A 17 18.18 20.87 -11.81
C LEU A 17 17.79 21.51 -13.15
N ILE A 18 16.81 20.94 -13.86
CA ILE A 18 16.33 21.48 -15.14
C ILE A 18 15.77 22.90 -14.95
N GLU A 19 14.91 23.10 -13.94
CA GLU A 19 14.36 24.43 -13.67
C GLU A 19 15.44 25.44 -13.26
N TRP A 20 16.40 25.00 -12.44
CA TRP A 20 17.54 25.82 -12.05
C TRP A 20 18.36 26.24 -13.28
N LEU A 21 18.66 25.29 -14.18
CA LEU A 21 19.36 25.57 -15.44
C LEU A 21 18.57 26.57 -16.28
N GLN A 22 17.27 26.35 -16.48
CA GLN A 22 16.40 27.24 -17.25
C GLN A 22 16.42 28.68 -16.72
N ALA A 23 16.42 28.85 -15.39
CA ALA A 23 16.46 30.14 -14.71
C ALA A 23 17.79 30.91 -14.84
N LEU A 24 18.89 30.24 -15.22
CA LEU A 24 20.17 30.91 -15.43
C LEU A 24 20.10 31.88 -16.63
N SER A 25 20.62 33.08 -16.43
CA SER A 25 20.71 34.11 -17.48
C SER A 25 21.74 33.77 -18.57
N MET A 26 22.70 32.89 -18.26
CA MET A 26 23.73 32.44 -19.20
C MET A 26 23.11 31.65 -20.35
N ARG A 27 23.28 32.15 -21.59
CA ARG A 27 22.88 31.43 -22.81
C ARG A 27 23.95 30.46 -23.30
N SER A 28 25.21 30.80 -23.08
CA SER A 28 26.37 29.97 -23.38
C SER A 28 27.53 30.39 -22.49
N ALA A 29 28.33 29.42 -22.06
CA ALA A 29 29.52 29.65 -21.25
C ALA A 29 30.60 28.59 -21.57
N PRO A 30 31.87 28.86 -21.24
CA PRO A 30 32.92 27.85 -21.29
C PRO A 30 32.60 26.66 -20.38
N VAL A 31 33.05 25.46 -20.76
CA VAL A 31 32.90 24.21 -20.00
C VAL A 31 33.34 24.38 -18.54
N SER A 32 34.51 24.99 -18.31
CA SER A 32 35.03 25.26 -16.96
C SER A 32 34.06 26.06 -16.09
N GLN A 33 33.41 27.07 -16.66
CA GLN A 33 32.41 27.88 -15.98
C GLN A 33 31.13 27.09 -15.70
N TRP A 34 30.68 26.26 -16.66
CA TRP A 34 29.52 25.39 -16.45
C TRP A 34 29.74 24.39 -15.32
N ILE A 35 30.87 23.69 -15.31
CA ILE A 35 31.23 22.72 -14.27
C ILE A 35 31.24 23.40 -12.90
N ALA A 36 31.90 24.55 -12.76
CA ALA A 36 31.94 25.30 -11.51
C ALA A 36 30.54 25.73 -11.04
N THR A 37 29.68 26.13 -11.98
CA THR A 37 28.31 26.57 -11.68
C THR A 37 27.43 25.40 -11.25
N ILE A 38 27.53 24.23 -11.90
CA ILE A 38 26.75 23.03 -11.58
C ILE A 38 27.16 22.45 -10.21
N ILE A 39 28.46 22.35 -9.94
CA ILE A 39 28.97 21.81 -8.66
C ILE A 39 28.56 22.70 -7.48
N SER A 40 28.47 24.02 -7.70
CA SER A 40 28.08 24.99 -6.66
C SER A 40 26.56 25.23 -6.57
N ALA A 41 25.75 24.49 -7.35
CA ALA A 41 24.30 24.67 -7.40
C ALA A 41 23.65 24.36 -6.03
N LYS A 42 23.07 25.37 -5.39
CA LYS A 42 22.40 25.21 -4.10
C LYS A 42 21.01 24.61 -4.28
N GLY A 43 20.71 23.57 -3.52
CA GLY A 43 19.39 22.93 -3.50
C GLY A 43 19.22 21.83 -4.54
N ILE A 44 20.22 21.58 -5.39
CA ILE A 44 20.25 20.45 -6.32
C ILE A 44 20.93 19.26 -5.64
N ARG A 45 20.38 18.07 -5.83
CA ARG A 45 20.93 16.85 -5.22
C ARG A 45 22.08 16.30 -6.04
N GLU A 46 23.10 15.76 -5.36
CA GLU A 46 24.26 15.15 -6.03
C GLU A 46 23.84 14.04 -7.00
N GLU A 47 22.86 13.22 -6.61
CA GLU A 47 22.35 12.15 -7.46
C GLU A 47 21.64 12.68 -8.71
N GLU A 48 20.90 13.79 -8.59
CA GLU A 48 20.24 14.45 -9.73
C GLU A 48 21.28 14.95 -10.74
N VAL A 49 22.37 15.57 -10.26
CA VAL A 49 23.49 15.98 -11.12
C VAL A 49 24.17 14.76 -11.77
N LYS A 50 24.43 13.70 -11.00
CA LYS A 50 25.04 12.46 -11.54
C LYS A 50 24.18 11.87 -12.65
N ARG A 51 22.88 11.69 -12.40
CA ARG A 51 21.93 11.06 -13.34
C ARG A 51 21.65 11.92 -14.57
N SER A 52 21.77 13.24 -14.46
CA SER A 52 21.62 14.12 -15.62
C SER A 52 22.68 13.93 -16.71
N GLY A 53 23.80 13.25 -16.42
CA GLY A 53 24.90 13.06 -17.37
C GLY A 53 25.66 14.34 -17.74
N LEU A 54 25.29 15.50 -17.17
CA LEU A 54 25.86 16.81 -17.52
C LEU A 54 27.37 16.88 -17.32
N LEU A 55 27.87 16.40 -16.18
CA LEU A 55 29.30 16.45 -15.89
C LEU A 55 30.08 15.52 -16.82
N SER A 56 29.56 14.32 -17.09
CA SER A 56 30.17 13.39 -18.05
C SER A 56 30.24 14.01 -19.44
N TYR A 57 29.14 14.61 -19.92
CA TYR A 57 29.09 15.29 -21.21
C TYR A 57 30.06 16.47 -21.29
N LEU A 58 30.14 17.30 -20.24
CA LEU A 58 31.04 18.45 -20.21
C LEU A 58 32.52 18.04 -20.20
N CYS A 59 32.86 16.90 -19.59
CA CYS A 59 34.23 16.36 -19.56
C CYS A 59 34.74 15.89 -20.93
N GLU A 60 33.88 15.74 -21.95
CA GLU A 60 34.29 15.38 -23.31
C GLU A 60 34.91 16.55 -24.09
N PHE A 61 34.80 17.78 -23.57
CA PHE A 61 35.23 19.01 -24.24
C PHE A 61 36.36 19.71 -23.49
N ASP A 62 37.15 20.48 -24.22
CA ASP A 62 38.16 21.37 -23.63
C ASP A 62 37.52 22.44 -22.73
N ALA A 63 38.24 22.83 -21.67
CA ALA A 63 37.77 23.76 -20.65
C ALA A 63 37.30 25.14 -21.18
N THR A 64 37.80 25.55 -22.34
CA THR A 64 37.49 26.83 -23.02
C THR A 64 36.37 26.69 -24.05
N TYR A 65 35.99 25.47 -24.44
CA TYR A 65 34.91 25.22 -25.39
C TYR A 65 33.60 25.78 -24.85
N LYS A 66 32.84 26.45 -25.70
CA LYS A 66 31.57 27.08 -25.32
C LYS A 66 30.41 26.15 -25.61
N VAL A 67 29.66 25.80 -24.58
CA VAL A 67 28.44 25.00 -24.69
C VAL A 67 27.23 25.91 -24.44
N SER A 68 26.17 25.74 -25.25
CA SER A 68 24.92 26.47 -25.06
C SER A 68 24.10 25.86 -23.92
N LYS A 69 23.30 26.70 -23.25
CA LYS A 69 22.37 26.25 -22.21
C LYS A 69 21.36 25.23 -22.77
N ASP A 70 20.85 25.48 -23.97
CA ASP A 70 19.87 24.59 -24.61
C ASP A 70 20.42 23.17 -24.78
N ARG A 71 21.71 23.04 -25.13
CA ARG A 71 22.35 21.73 -25.24
C ARG A 71 22.48 21.02 -23.88
N LEU A 72 22.75 21.77 -22.81
CA LEU A 72 22.77 21.20 -21.46
C LEU A 72 21.38 20.75 -21.03
N LEU A 73 20.33 21.49 -21.39
CA LEU A 73 18.95 21.10 -21.10
C LEU A 73 18.58 19.78 -21.81
N GLU A 74 18.91 19.64 -23.09
CA GLU A 74 18.69 18.39 -23.84
C GLU A 74 19.41 17.20 -23.20
N VAL A 75 20.67 17.37 -22.80
CA VAL A 75 21.45 16.31 -22.14
C VAL A 75 20.84 15.94 -20.79
N ALA A 76 20.46 16.93 -19.98
CA ALA A 76 19.85 16.70 -18.67
C ALA A 76 18.47 16.04 -18.79
N GLU A 77 17.63 16.46 -19.73
CA GLU A 77 16.31 15.87 -19.99
C GLU A 77 16.42 14.42 -20.43
N TYR A 78 17.38 14.11 -21.30
CA TYR A 78 17.64 12.74 -21.72
C TYR A 78 18.11 11.86 -20.56
N GLY A 79 19.16 12.26 -19.84
CA GLY A 79 19.71 11.45 -18.74
C GLY A 79 18.77 11.29 -17.55
N LEU A 80 17.97 12.31 -17.24
CA LEU A 80 16.95 12.22 -16.18
C LEU A 80 15.69 11.48 -16.63
N GLY A 81 15.52 11.23 -17.94
CA GLY A 81 14.43 10.42 -18.49
C GLY A 81 14.37 9.02 -17.87
N ASP A 82 15.53 8.40 -17.63
CA ASP A 82 15.64 7.08 -17.01
C ASP A 82 15.20 7.08 -15.54
N CYS A 83 15.14 8.24 -14.89
CA CYS A 83 14.68 8.37 -13.51
C CYS A 83 13.16 8.61 -13.42
N LEU A 84 12.46 8.74 -14.55
CA LEU A 84 11.01 8.87 -14.56
C LEU A 84 10.37 7.58 -14.07
N PHE A 85 9.43 7.74 -13.15
CA PHE A 85 8.72 6.61 -12.56
C PHE A 85 7.21 6.72 -12.77
N THR A 86 6.57 5.56 -12.76
CA THR A 86 5.12 5.44 -12.85
C THR A 86 4.56 4.98 -11.51
N VAL A 87 3.42 5.54 -11.11
CA VAL A 87 2.66 5.07 -9.96
C VAL A 87 1.47 4.26 -10.47
N ARG A 88 1.38 3.00 -10.06
CA ARG A 88 0.37 2.07 -10.55
C ARG A 88 -0.24 1.22 -9.45
N THR A 89 -1.44 0.72 -9.70
CA THR A 89 -2.03 -0.37 -8.91
C THR A 89 -2.31 -1.57 -9.80
N GLU A 90 -1.97 -2.76 -9.34
CA GLU A 90 -2.31 -3.99 -10.05
C GLU A 90 -3.82 -4.21 -10.01
N ARG A 91 -4.42 -4.65 -11.11
CA ARG A 91 -5.84 -5.01 -11.16
C ARG A 91 -6.01 -6.51 -10.98
N SER A 92 -7.11 -6.89 -10.36
CA SER A 92 -7.58 -8.26 -10.32
C SER A 92 -8.97 -8.36 -10.92
N THR A 93 -9.19 -9.42 -11.69
CA THR A 93 -10.51 -9.90 -12.10
C THR A 93 -11.10 -10.87 -11.06
N THR A 94 -10.43 -11.08 -9.93
CA THR A 94 -10.99 -11.89 -8.86
C THR A 94 -12.05 -11.07 -8.13
N TYR A 95 -13.32 -11.46 -8.31
CA TYR A 95 -14.43 -10.84 -7.58
C TYR A 95 -14.27 -11.03 -6.07
N ARG A 96 -14.34 -9.94 -5.29
CA ARG A 96 -14.25 -9.92 -3.83
C ARG A 96 -15.58 -9.43 -3.22
N PRO A 97 -16.46 -10.34 -2.76
CA PRO A 97 -17.69 -9.95 -2.07
C PRO A 97 -17.40 -9.15 -0.80
N SER A 98 -18.14 -8.06 -0.56
CA SER A 98 -18.11 -7.39 0.75
C SER A 98 -18.75 -8.27 1.83
N LEU A 99 -18.04 -8.42 2.95
CA LEU A 99 -18.51 -9.12 4.16
C LEU A 99 -19.35 -8.25 5.09
N GLN A 100 -19.65 -7.00 4.70
CA GLN A 100 -20.51 -6.12 5.49
C GLN A 100 -21.90 -6.73 5.60
N SER A 101 -22.42 -6.86 6.82
CA SER A 101 -23.75 -7.40 7.08
C SER A 101 -24.58 -6.47 7.96
N ALA A 102 -25.89 -6.56 7.80
CA ALA A 102 -26.88 -5.89 8.64
C ALA A 102 -27.79 -6.95 9.29
N ALA A 103 -28.01 -6.82 10.59
CA ALA A 103 -29.02 -7.63 11.26
C ALA A 103 -30.43 -7.25 10.77
N PHE A 104 -31.36 -8.20 10.75
CA PHE A 104 -32.76 -7.92 10.43
C PHE A 104 -33.72 -8.73 11.31
N ALA A 105 -34.95 -8.24 11.41
CA ALA A 105 -35.98 -8.79 12.30
C ALA A 105 -36.47 -10.18 11.83
N LYS A 106 -36.74 -11.09 12.77
CA LYS A 106 -37.08 -12.51 12.52
C LYS A 106 -38.39 -12.65 11.73
N GLU A 107 -39.28 -11.69 11.88
CA GLU A 107 -40.58 -11.61 11.21
C GLU A 107 -40.44 -11.45 9.68
N LYS A 108 -39.28 -10.96 9.21
CA LYS A 108 -38.97 -10.85 7.78
C LYS A 108 -38.58 -12.21 7.15
N ILE A 109 -38.52 -13.27 7.94
CA ILE A 109 -38.33 -14.64 7.44
C ILE A 109 -39.68 -15.17 6.92
N PRO A 110 -39.76 -15.66 5.67
CA PRO A 110 -40.97 -16.28 5.14
C PRO A 110 -41.46 -17.40 6.04
N GLU A 111 -42.77 -17.47 6.24
CA GLU A 111 -43.44 -18.44 7.11
C GLU A 111 -43.03 -19.87 6.77
N LYS A 112 -43.10 -20.25 5.49
CA LYS A 112 -42.64 -21.57 4.99
C LYS A 112 -41.22 -21.97 5.42
N ILE A 113 -40.32 -21.00 5.54
CA ILE A 113 -38.94 -21.24 5.99
C ILE A 113 -38.90 -21.38 7.51
N ARG A 114 -39.66 -20.54 8.23
CA ARG A 114 -39.82 -20.62 9.68
C ARG A 114 -40.39 -21.98 10.10
N ASP A 115 -41.41 -22.47 9.40
CA ASP A 115 -42.05 -23.75 9.66
C ASP A 115 -41.12 -24.94 9.39
N SER A 116 -40.14 -24.76 8.47
CA SER A 116 -39.12 -25.79 8.21
C SER A 116 -38.13 -25.97 9.36
N PHE A 117 -38.11 -25.05 10.33
CA PHE A 117 -37.29 -25.11 11.54
C PHE A 117 -38.08 -25.62 12.75
N PHE A 118 -38.99 -26.58 12.54
CA PHE A 118 -39.77 -27.23 13.59
C PHE A 118 -38.86 -27.59 14.79
N ASP A 119 -39.28 -27.22 16.00
CA ASP A 119 -38.52 -27.36 17.27
C ASP A 119 -37.16 -26.62 17.35
N ALA A 120 -37.01 -25.52 16.60
CA ALA A 120 -35.85 -24.64 16.70
C ALA A 120 -36.20 -23.16 16.91
N GLU A 121 -35.44 -22.51 17.79
CA GLU A 121 -35.50 -21.08 18.05
C GLU A 121 -34.53 -20.33 17.13
N ILE A 122 -35.02 -19.30 16.42
CA ILE A 122 -34.15 -18.40 15.65
C ILE A 122 -33.43 -17.47 16.62
N ILE A 123 -32.10 -17.54 16.70
CA ILE A 123 -31.29 -16.67 17.56
C ILE A 123 -31.02 -15.33 16.85
N SER A 124 -30.45 -15.37 15.65
CA SER A 124 -30.04 -14.16 14.92
C SER A 124 -30.16 -14.30 13.41
N CYS A 125 -30.37 -13.17 12.74
CA CYS A 125 -30.53 -13.10 11.30
C CYS A 125 -29.70 -11.96 10.74
N HIS A 126 -28.83 -12.27 9.79
CA HIS A 126 -27.94 -11.31 9.15
C HIS A 126 -28.12 -11.35 7.65
N LYS A 127 -28.15 -10.18 7.03
CA LYS A 127 -28.19 -10.00 5.59
C LYS A 127 -26.87 -9.39 5.16
N LEU A 128 -26.16 -10.05 4.26
CA LEU A 128 -24.95 -9.49 3.67
C LEU A 128 -25.31 -8.42 2.66
N SER A 129 -24.53 -7.34 2.67
CA SER A 129 -24.71 -6.19 1.80
C SER A 129 -24.48 -6.59 0.34
N SER A 130 -23.52 -7.49 0.12
CA SER A 130 -23.31 -8.13 -1.18
C SER A 130 -24.41 -9.16 -1.44
N PHE A 131 -25.19 -8.94 -2.49
CA PHE A 131 -26.19 -9.87 -3.04
C PHE A 131 -27.39 -10.21 -2.15
N ASN A 132 -27.52 -9.59 -0.99
CA ASN A 132 -28.63 -9.84 -0.08
C ASN A 132 -28.72 -11.31 0.39
N TYR A 133 -27.61 -12.05 0.37
CA TYR A 133 -27.55 -13.39 0.95
C TYR A 133 -27.73 -13.32 2.47
N ARG A 134 -28.29 -14.38 3.05
CA ARG A 134 -28.76 -14.38 4.44
C ARG A 134 -28.10 -15.48 5.25
N LEU A 135 -27.69 -15.13 6.46
CA LEU A 135 -27.27 -16.07 7.49
C LEU A 135 -28.33 -16.09 8.59
N VAL A 136 -28.73 -17.28 9.01
CA VAL A 136 -29.66 -17.50 10.11
C VAL A 136 -29.01 -18.43 11.12
N ARG A 137 -28.94 -18.01 12.38
CA ARG A 137 -28.49 -18.84 13.51
C ARG A 137 -29.73 -19.40 14.19
N LEU A 138 -29.77 -20.71 14.34
CA LEU A 138 -30.84 -21.45 15.00
C LEU A 138 -30.29 -22.16 16.24
N LYS A 139 -31.12 -22.28 17.26
CA LYS A 139 -30.94 -23.18 18.40
C LYS A 139 -31.99 -24.27 18.30
N PHE A 140 -31.58 -25.52 18.14
CA PHE A 140 -32.49 -26.66 18.12
C PHE A 140 -32.46 -27.36 19.48
N PHE A 141 -33.57 -28.02 19.81
CA PHE A 141 -33.71 -28.83 21.01
C PHE A 141 -33.94 -30.29 20.58
N ASP A 142 -33.24 -31.21 21.23
CA ASP A 142 -33.43 -32.65 21.07
C ASP A 142 -33.55 -33.32 22.43
N MET A 143 -33.75 -34.65 22.44
CA MET A 143 -33.89 -35.42 23.68
C MET A 143 -32.64 -35.42 24.57
N PHE A 144 -31.48 -35.03 24.04
CA PHE A 144 -30.18 -35.10 24.71
C PHE A 144 -29.60 -33.71 25.01
N GLY A 145 -30.26 -32.63 24.58
CA GLY A 145 -29.89 -31.26 24.93
C GLY A 145 -30.34 -30.23 23.90
N SER A 146 -29.60 -29.11 23.85
CA SER A 146 -29.80 -28.07 22.84
C SER A 146 -28.51 -27.82 22.09
N GLY A 147 -28.59 -27.71 20.76
CA GLY A 147 -27.47 -27.37 19.90
C GLY A 147 -27.73 -26.11 19.09
N GLU A 148 -26.68 -25.57 18.49
CA GLU A 148 -26.80 -24.41 17.61
C GLU A 148 -26.26 -24.71 16.22
N SER A 149 -26.86 -24.08 15.22
CA SER A 149 -26.44 -24.22 13.83
C SER A 149 -26.71 -22.98 13.02
N TRP A 150 -25.80 -22.71 12.09
CA TRP A 150 -25.86 -21.63 11.13
C TRP A 150 -26.32 -22.17 9.79
N TYR A 151 -27.26 -21.45 9.18
CA TYR A 151 -27.82 -21.74 7.86
C TYR A 151 -27.60 -20.56 6.93
N VAL A 152 -27.32 -20.88 5.67
CA VAL A 152 -27.03 -19.91 4.62
C VAL A 152 -28.10 -20.00 3.54
N PHE A 153 -28.60 -18.84 3.11
CA PHE A 153 -29.64 -18.72 2.11
C PHE A 153 -29.29 -17.67 1.07
N ASP A 154 -29.75 -17.88 -0.16
CA ASP A 154 -29.69 -16.89 -1.21
C ASP A 154 -30.73 -15.76 -1.00
N GLN A 155 -30.81 -14.84 -1.98
CA GLN A 155 -31.77 -13.73 -1.96
C GLN A 155 -33.24 -14.17 -2.04
N ALA A 156 -33.53 -15.39 -2.48
CA ALA A 156 -34.85 -15.99 -2.61
C ALA A 156 -35.15 -17.06 -1.54
N TRP A 157 -34.37 -17.10 -0.44
CA TRP A 157 -34.52 -18.07 0.65
C TRP A 157 -34.26 -19.53 0.27
N ARG A 158 -33.49 -19.76 -0.80
CA ARG A 158 -33.08 -21.11 -1.21
C ARG A 158 -31.76 -21.47 -0.55
N ARG A 159 -31.62 -22.74 -0.16
CA ARG A 159 -30.36 -23.28 0.38
C ARG A 159 -29.41 -23.67 -0.74
N PHE A 160 -28.12 -23.55 -0.48
CA PHE A 160 -27.07 -24.01 -1.41
C PHE A 160 -26.80 -25.50 -1.22
N LYS A 161 -26.50 -26.22 -2.32
CA LYS A 161 -26.10 -27.63 -2.27
C LYS A 161 -24.60 -27.75 -1.94
N PRO A 162 -24.17 -28.80 -1.19
CA PRO A 162 -25.02 -29.69 -0.41
C PRO A 162 -25.70 -28.92 0.72
N TYR A 163 -26.94 -29.27 1.07
CA TYR A 163 -27.78 -28.55 2.05
C TYR A 163 -27.21 -28.67 3.48
N LYS A 164 -26.06 -28.04 3.69
CA LYS A 164 -25.23 -28.11 4.90
C LYS A 164 -25.69 -27.09 5.92
N SER A 165 -25.56 -27.44 7.19
CA SER A 165 -25.56 -26.51 8.32
C SER A 165 -24.13 -26.38 8.84
N TYR A 166 -23.85 -25.26 9.52
CA TYR A 166 -22.51 -24.96 10.03
C TYR A 166 -22.55 -24.80 11.54
N THR A 167 -21.58 -25.37 12.23
CA THR A 167 -21.50 -25.30 13.70
C THR A 167 -21.13 -23.89 14.18
N ASN A 168 -20.57 -23.04 13.31
CA ASN A 168 -20.15 -21.69 13.66
C ASN A 168 -20.31 -20.70 12.50
N ALA A 169 -20.38 -19.42 12.85
CA ALA A 169 -20.58 -18.33 11.90
C ALA A 169 -19.46 -18.24 10.85
N VAL A 170 -18.22 -18.52 11.24
CA VAL A 170 -17.06 -18.33 10.37
C VAL A 170 -17.10 -19.29 9.19
N ASP A 171 -17.49 -20.56 9.40
CA ASP A 171 -17.65 -21.50 8.28
C ASP A 171 -18.82 -21.13 7.35
N ALA A 172 -19.92 -20.67 7.94
CA ALA A 172 -21.07 -20.22 7.16
C ALA A 172 -20.71 -19.01 6.29
N VAL A 173 -19.98 -18.04 6.85
CA VAL A 173 -19.49 -16.86 6.13
C VAL A 173 -18.45 -17.24 5.08
N ASP A 174 -17.50 -18.13 5.39
CA ASP A 174 -16.48 -18.58 4.44
C ASP A 174 -17.10 -19.29 3.23
N PHE A 175 -18.04 -20.20 3.48
CA PHE A 175 -18.79 -20.85 2.41
C PHE A 175 -19.56 -19.84 1.56
N LEU A 176 -20.28 -18.93 2.21
CA LEU A 176 -21.09 -17.95 1.50
C LEU A 176 -20.20 -17.01 0.66
N TYR A 177 -19.06 -16.58 1.20
CA TYR A 177 -18.06 -15.82 0.46
C TYR A 177 -17.59 -16.59 -0.78
N THR A 178 -17.23 -17.87 -0.65
CA THR A 178 -16.86 -18.72 -1.79
C THR A 178 -17.96 -18.81 -2.83
N VAL A 179 -19.20 -19.07 -2.42
CA VAL A 179 -20.34 -19.16 -3.35
C VAL A 179 -20.60 -17.83 -4.07
N ALA A 180 -20.49 -16.71 -3.36
CA ALA A 180 -20.62 -15.39 -3.98
C ALA A 180 -19.46 -15.11 -4.94
N ALA A 181 -18.22 -15.41 -4.54
CA ALA A 181 -17.02 -15.27 -5.37
C ALA A 181 -17.15 -16.07 -6.67
N ASP A 182 -17.53 -17.35 -6.59
CA ASP A 182 -17.65 -18.24 -7.73
C ASP A 182 -18.79 -17.85 -8.68
N LYS A 183 -19.94 -17.44 -8.13
CA LYS A 183 -21.11 -17.05 -8.93
C LYS A 183 -20.87 -15.76 -9.70
N PHE A 184 -20.12 -14.83 -9.11
CA PHE A 184 -19.94 -13.49 -9.66
C PHE A 184 -18.54 -13.24 -10.25
N LYS A 185 -17.69 -14.26 -10.35
CA LYS A 185 -16.38 -14.16 -10.97
C LYS A 185 -16.42 -13.56 -12.38
N SER A 186 -17.46 -13.86 -13.17
CA SER A 186 -17.63 -13.30 -14.52
C SER A 186 -18.12 -11.85 -14.55
N TYR A 187 -18.67 -11.37 -13.43
CA TYR A 187 -19.15 -10.00 -13.26
C TYR A 187 -18.11 -9.11 -12.57
N SER A 188 -16.88 -9.61 -12.38
CA SER A 188 -15.84 -8.82 -11.75
C SER A 188 -15.56 -7.57 -12.58
N SER A 189 -15.70 -6.40 -11.95
CA SER A 189 -15.04 -5.20 -12.43
C SER A 189 -13.54 -5.32 -12.17
N ASN A 190 -12.72 -4.62 -12.96
CA ASN A 190 -11.29 -4.43 -12.66
C ASN A 190 -11.15 -3.67 -11.34
N ILE A 191 -10.93 -4.38 -10.24
CA ILE A 191 -10.73 -3.80 -8.90
C ILE A 191 -9.22 -3.84 -8.59
N PRO A 192 -8.68 -2.87 -7.83
CA PRO A 192 -7.31 -2.96 -7.32
C PRO A 192 -7.06 -4.29 -6.60
N ARG A 193 -5.96 -4.95 -6.95
CA ARG A 193 -5.46 -6.16 -6.30
C ARG A 193 -4.66 -5.76 -5.08
N ASN A 194 -5.04 -6.31 -3.94
CA ASN A 194 -4.34 -6.14 -2.67
C ASN A 194 -3.74 -7.50 -2.26
N LEU A 195 -2.41 -7.63 -2.29
CA LEU A 195 -1.63 -8.83 -1.94
C LEU A 195 -1.23 -8.89 -0.45
N TYR A 196 -1.16 -7.72 0.19
CA TYR A 196 -0.59 -7.47 1.51
C TYR A 196 -1.59 -6.85 2.49
N GLU A 197 -2.88 -6.85 2.16
CA GLU A 197 -3.97 -6.35 3.02
C GLU A 197 -3.95 -6.93 4.43
N ARG A 198 -3.52 -8.19 4.61
CA ARG A 198 -3.36 -8.82 5.94
C ARG A 198 -2.40 -8.11 6.88
N TYR A 199 -1.50 -7.30 6.34
CA TYR A 199 -0.56 -6.51 7.13
C TYR A 199 -1.12 -5.12 7.46
N SER A 200 -2.28 -4.71 6.96
CA SER A 200 -2.89 -3.43 7.32
C SER A 200 -3.28 -3.36 8.80
N LEU A 201 -3.41 -2.14 9.33
CA LEU A 201 -4.06 -1.96 10.63
C LEU A 201 -5.54 -2.38 10.54
N LEU A 202 -5.98 -3.20 11.49
CA LEU A 202 -7.38 -3.62 11.61
C LEU A 202 -8.18 -2.59 12.41
N GLY A 203 -9.50 -2.47 12.18
CA GLY A 203 -10.34 -1.52 12.94
C GLY A 203 -11.37 -0.71 12.15
N LYS A 204 -11.82 -1.20 10.97
CA LYS A 204 -12.61 -0.52 9.90
C LYS A 204 -11.79 0.18 8.81
N ASN A 205 -10.93 -0.56 8.15
CA ASN A 205 -10.25 -0.10 6.94
C ASN A 205 -10.83 -0.79 5.69
N SER A 206 -11.88 -0.23 5.10
CA SER A 206 -12.48 -0.78 3.86
C SER A 206 -11.88 -0.17 2.58
N SER A 207 -10.88 0.70 2.70
CA SER A 207 -10.30 1.45 1.57
C SER A 207 -8.82 1.13 1.35
N TYR A 208 -8.32 0.04 1.96
CA TYR A 208 -6.95 -0.39 1.83
C TYR A 208 -6.54 -0.51 0.35
N LYS A 209 -5.38 0.05 0.04
CA LYS A 209 -4.84 0.08 -1.33
C LYS A 209 -3.33 0.00 -1.33
N GLU A 210 -2.82 -0.76 -2.30
CA GLU A 210 -1.39 -0.92 -2.58
C GLU A 210 -1.00 -0.12 -3.82
N TRP A 211 0.09 0.63 -3.71
CA TRP A 211 0.65 1.45 -4.76
C TRP A 211 2.06 0.98 -5.08
N ILE A 212 2.29 0.71 -6.35
CA ILE A 212 3.55 0.21 -6.85
C ILE A 212 4.19 1.32 -7.68
N VAL A 213 5.43 1.66 -7.36
CA VAL A 213 6.22 2.68 -8.05
C VAL A 213 7.33 1.99 -8.81
N CYS A 214 7.34 2.17 -10.13
CA CYS A 214 8.28 1.48 -11.01
C CYS A 214 8.94 2.44 -11.97
N VAL A 215 10.21 2.18 -12.25
CA VAL A 215 10.95 2.82 -13.35
C VAL A 215 10.94 1.85 -14.53
N PRO A 216 10.24 2.18 -15.63
CA PRO A 216 10.01 1.23 -16.72
C PRO A 216 11.29 0.90 -17.50
N ASP A 217 12.12 1.90 -17.73
CA ASP A 217 13.31 1.81 -18.58
C ASP A 217 14.53 2.02 -17.68
N TRP A 218 15.10 0.92 -17.19
CA TRP A 218 16.33 0.92 -16.40
C TRP A 218 17.34 -0.03 -17.02
N GLU A 219 18.62 0.34 -16.98
CA GLU A 219 19.69 -0.35 -17.70
C GLU A 219 19.79 -1.84 -17.32
N GLU A 220 19.64 -2.16 -16.03
CA GLU A 220 19.62 -3.53 -15.52
C GLU A 220 18.29 -3.86 -14.84
N THR A 221 17.85 -5.11 -14.96
CA THR A 221 16.53 -5.50 -14.44
C THR A 221 16.62 -5.96 -12.99
N PHE A 222 15.93 -5.25 -12.10
CA PHE A 222 15.67 -5.74 -10.75
C PHE A 222 14.36 -6.52 -10.70
N ASN A 223 14.41 -7.77 -10.23
CA ASN A 223 13.26 -8.64 -10.04
C ASN A 223 13.32 -9.31 -8.67
N GLN A 224 12.23 -9.25 -7.92
CA GLN A 224 12.14 -9.85 -6.59
C GLN A 224 10.79 -10.55 -6.39
N SER A 225 10.74 -11.58 -5.56
CA SER A 225 9.54 -12.39 -5.33
C SER A 225 8.33 -11.64 -4.74
N HIS A 226 8.52 -10.43 -4.19
CA HIS A 226 7.45 -9.61 -3.61
C HIS A 226 6.40 -9.22 -4.65
N PHE A 227 6.86 -8.87 -5.85
CA PHE A 227 6.00 -8.59 -6.99
C PHE A 227 6.57 -9.25 -8.21
N ASP A 228 5.73 -9.93 -8.99
CA ASP A 228 6.12 -10.36 -10.33
C ASP A 228 5.99 -9.15 -11.29
N LEU A 229 6.84 -8.16 -11.02
CA LEU A 229 7.01 -6.86 -11.68
C LEU A 229 8.49 -6.48 -11.61
N MET A 230 9.00 -5.96 -12.71
CA MET A 230 10.37 -5.47 -12.78
C MET A 230 10.49 -4.05 -12.23
N ASN A 231 11.69 -3.72 -11.74
CA ASN A 231 12.14 -2.37 -11.39
C ASN A 231 11.19 -1.65 -10.43
N VAL A 232 10.66 -2.38 -9.44
CA VAL A 232 9.87 -1.82 -8.34
C VAL A 232 10.81 -1.09 -7.38
N ILE A 233 10.73 0.23 -7.36
CA ILE A 233 11.54 1.07 -6.49
C ILE A 233 10.87 1.25 -5.14
N LEU A 234 9.54 1.36 -5.13
CA LEU A 234 8.80 1.64 -3.92
C LEU A 234 7.43 0.96 -3.95
N HIS A 235 7.04 0.47 -2.78
CA HIS A 235 5.71 -0.02 -2.49
C HIS A 235 5.14 0.81 -1.33
N LEU A 236 3.96 1.41 -1.55
CA LEU A 236 3.21 2.08 -0.49
C LEU A 236 1.90 1.34 -0.23
N ARG A 237 1.53 1.27 1.04
CA ARG A 237 0.26 0.74 1.52
C ARG A 237 -0.49 1.86 2.21
N THR A 238 -1.71 2.12 1.79
CA THR A 238 -2.49 3.26 2.26
C THR A 238 -3.89 2.87 2.66
N SER A 239 -4.48 3.66 3.52
CA SER A 239 -5.86 3.50 3.94
C SER A 239 -6.50 4.80 4.41
N GLU A 240 -7.83 4.83 4.45
CA GLU A 240 -8.58 5.99 4.93
C GLU A 240 -9.10 5.75 6.34
N TRP A 241 -8.85 6.70 7.22
CA TRP A 241 -9.19 6.61 8.64
C TRP A 241 -9.87 7.88 9.13
N LYS A 242 -10.47 7.78 10.31
CA LYS A 242 -10.85 8.93 11.13
C LYS A 242 -10.15 8.82 12.47
N ASP A 243 -9.65 9.94 12.97
CA ASP A 243 -9.15 9.99 14.35
C ASP A 243 -10.30 9.94 15.36
N VAL A 244 -9.95 9.84 16.64
CA VAL A 244 -10.92 9.84 17.75
C VAL A 244 -11.79 11.10 17.81
N ASN A 245 -11.37 12.19 17.17
CA ASN A 245 -12.13 13.44 17.08
C ASN A 245 -13.01 13.49 15.82
N GLY A 246 -13.05 12.40 15.03
CA GLY A 246 -13.83 12.29 13.81
C GLY A 246 -13.21 12.96 12.59
N LYS A 247 -11.99 13.51 12.69
CA LYS A 247 -11.33 14.18 11.58
C LYS A 247 -10.74 13.14 10.61
N PRO A 248 -10.96 13.28 9.29
CA PRO A 248 -10.43 12.36 8.29
C PRO A 248 -8.89 12.38 8.26
N LEU A 249 -8.31 11.22 7.95
CA LEU A 249 -6.87 10.96 7.83
C LEU A 249 -6.62 10.03 6.64
N PHE A 250 -5.62 10.36 5.83
CA PHE A 250 -5.05 9.43 4.86
C PHE A 250 -3.84 8.75 5.50
N LEU A 251 -4.01 7.50 5.92
CA LEU A 251 -2.98 6.73 6.61
C LEU A 251 -2.05 6.07 5.61
N ILE A 252 -0.75 6.21 5.86
CA ILE A 252 0.32 5.44 5.25
C ILE A 252 0.66 4.30 6.20
N ASP A 253 0.14 3.10 5.88
CA ASP A 253 0.37 1.87 6.65
C ASP A 253 1.82 1.38 6.53
N GLU A 254 2.44 1.61 5.36
CA GLU A 254 3.84 1.35 5.08
C GLU A 254 4.32 2.03 3.79
N VAL A 255 5.58 2.43 3.81
CA VAL A 255 6.49 2.76 2.71
C VAL A 255 7.63 1.74 2.79
N GLN A 256 7.88 1.00 1.71
CA GLN A 256 8.91 -0.04 1.62
C GLN A 256 9.62 0.03 0.26
N SER A 257 10.92 -0.21 0.25
CA SER A 257 11.70 -0.43 -0.96
C SER A 257 12.54 -1.69 -0.82
N ASP A 258 12.17 -2.74 -1.54
CA ASP A 258 12.94 -3.99 -1.52
C ASP A 258 14.29 -3.84 -2.23
N TRP A 259 14.32 -3.09 -3.33
CA TRP A 259 15.55 -2.82 -4.07
C TRP A 259 16.58 -2.10 -3.20
N HIS A 260 16.19 -1.04 -2.48
CA HIS A 260 17.12 -0.32 -1.62
C HIS A 260 17.41 -1.03 -0.30
N ALA A 261 16.49 -1.84 0.21
CA ALA A 261 16.75 -2.71 1.36
C ALA A 261 17.85 -3.73 1.02
N LEU A 262 17.70 -4.45 -0.10
CA LEU A 262 18.72 -5.38 -0.58
C LEU A 262 20.01 -4.65 -0.92
N GLY A 263 19.98 -3.53 -1.64
CA GLY A 263 21.20 -2.78 -1.96
C GLY A 263 21.95 -2.24 -0.74
N ARG A 264 21.27 -2.07 0.41
CA ARG A 264 21.93 -1.74 1.68
C ARG A 264 22.56 -2.96 2.35
N GLU A 265 21.93 -4.13 2.26
CA GLU A 265 22.40 -5.37 2.87
C GLU A 265 23.52 -6.04 2.06
N SER A 266 23.34 -6.05 0.74
CA SER A 266 24.10 -6.81 -0.25
C SER A 266 25.01 -5.93 -1.13
N GLY A 267 24.81 -4.61 -1.13
CA GLY A 267 25.53 -3.69 -2.01
C GLY A 267 24.91 -3.58 -3.41
N TYR A 268 25.35 -2.56 -4.15
CA TYR A 268 24.94 -2.30 -5.53
C TYR A 268 26.07 -2.63 -6.50
N TYR A 269 25.75 -3.13 -7.70
CA TYR A 269 26.67 -3.19 -8.83
C TYR A 269 26.23 -2.27 -9.96
N ASP A 270 27.21 -1.68 -10.65
CA ASP A 270 26.97 -0.88 -11.86
C ASP A 270 26.96 -1.80 -13.10
N VAL A 271 26.37 -1.31 -14.19
CA VAL A 271 26.26 -2.03 -15.46
C VAL A 271 27.65 -2.35 -16.01
N GLY A 272 27.86 -3.62 -16.39
CA GLY A 272 29.13 -4.07 -16.96
C GLY A 272 30.27 -4.27 -15.94
N ALA A 273 29.99 -4.18 -14.63
CA ALA A 273 30.95 -4.60 -13.62
C ALA A 273 31.24 -6.11 -13.73
N GLU A 274 32.52 -6.50 -13.65
CA GLU A 274 32.91 -7.90 -13.49
C GLU A 274 32.53 -8.35 -12.07
N VAL A 275 31.28 -8.80 -11.89
CA VAL A 275 30.80 -9.32 -10.61
C VAL A 275 31.23 -10.78 -10.49
N GLU A 276 32.14 -11.09 -9.56
CA GLU A 276 32.61 -12.47 -9.30
C GLU A 276 31.47 -13.41 -8.87
N SER A 277 30.39 -12.88 -8.28
CA SER A 277 29.16 -13.61 -7.96
C SER A 277 27.92 -12.71 -8.02
N TYR A 278 27.03 -12.94 -8.98
CA TYR A 278 25.71 -12.30 -9.08
C TYR A 278 24.75 -12.66 -7.94
N SER A 279 25.13 -13.55 -7.01
CA SER A 279 24.21 -14.00 -5.95
C SER A 279 24.02 -12.98 -4.82
N ASP A 280 24.97 -12.08 -4.60
CA ASP A 280 25.08 -11.34 -3.34
C ASP A 280 24.96 -9.83 -3.47
N SER A 281 24.67 -9.28 -4.65
CA SER A 281 24.49 -7.84 -4.89
C SER A 281 23.28 -7.57 -5.81
N VAL A 282 22.78 -6.34 -5.81
CA VAL A 282 21.64 -5.93 -6.66
C VAL A 282 22.04 -4.85 -7.66
N PRO A 283 21.35 -4.72 -8.80
CA PRO A 283 21.68 -3.67 -9.76
C PRO A 283 21.57 -2.29 -9.13
N ASP A 284 22.36 -1.35 -9.63
CA ASP A 284 22.23 0.08 -9.36
C ASP A 284 20.77 0.55 -9.50
N ALA A 285 20.34 1.49 -8.66
CA ALA A 285 18.96 1.98 -8.62
C ALA A 285 18.95 3.50 -8.46
N PRO A 286 17.94 4.23 -8.97
CA PRO A 286 17.82 5.66 -8.69
C PRO A 286 17.27 5.88 -7.28
N PHE A 287 17.52 7.06 -6.73
CA PHE A 287 17.10 7.51 -5.40
C PHE A 287 17.77 6.77 -4.22
N LYS A 288 18.98 6.22 -4.36
CA LYS A 288 19.64 5.40 -3.32
C LYS A 288 19.61 6.02 -1.93
N LYS A 289 19.90 7.32 -1.84
CA LYS A 289 19.92 8.06 -0.57
C LYS A 289 18.56 8.66 -0.21
N GLU A 290 17.64 8.81 -1.16
CA GLU A 290 16.44 9.65 -1.04
C GLU A 290 15.12 8.91 -1.27
N TRP A 291 15.14 7.59 -1.45
CA TRP A 291 13.93 6.79 -1.71
C TRP A 291 12.84 6.95 -0.64
N HIS A 292 13.26 7.19 0.61
CA HIS A 292 12.33 7.46 1.71
C HIS A 292 11.68 8.84 1.58
N GLU A 293 12.43 9.86 1.12
CA GLU A 293 11.89 11.18 0.80
C GLU A 293 10.90 11.05 -0.36
N LEU A 294 11.22 10.26 -1.39
CA LEU A 294 10.30 9.94 -2.49
C LEU A 294 8.99 9.32 -1.97
N GLY A 295 9.06 8.36 -1.05
CA GLY A 295 7.86 7.77 -0.46
C GLY A 295 6.99 8.76 0.31
N ILE A 296 7.61 9.72 1.02
CA ILE A 296 6.88 10.80 1.70
C ILE A 296 6.26 11.76 0.68
N LYS A 297 6.98 12.11 -0.39
CA LYS A 297 6.44 12.94 -1.47
C LYS A 297 5.20 12.31 -2.10
N LEU A 298 5.28 11.01 -2.40
CA LEU A 298 4.18 10.26 -2.97
C LEU A 298 3.02 10.09 -2.00
N ALA A 299 3.27 9.89 -0.71
CA ALA A 299 2.23 9.88 0.31
C ALA A 299 1.43 11.20 0.33
N ILE A 300 2.12 12.35 0.30
CA ILE A 300 1.49 13.67 0.25
C ILE A 300 0.68 13.84 -1.05
N TRP A 301 1.27 13.50 -2.20
CA TRP A 301 0.60 13.58 -3.50
C TRP A 301 -0.64 12.69 -3.58
N LEU A 302 -0.55 11.45 -3.10
CA LEU A 302 -1.67 10.51 -3.05
C LEU A 302 -2.80 11.01 -2.14
N ALA A 303 -2.46 11.55 -0.96
CA ALA A 303 -3.44 12.11 -0.05
C ALA A 303 -4.19 13.30 -0.68
N LEU A 304 -3.47 14.24 -1.29
CA LEU A 304 -4.07 15.39 -1.96
C LEU A 304 -4.96 14.95 -3.13
N LYS A 305 -4.53 13.95 -3.90
CA LYS A 305 -5.31 13.36 -5.01
C LYS A 305 -6.58 12.67 -4.50
N ALA A 306 -6.54 12.08 -3.31
CA ALA A 306 -7.70 11.49 -2.64
C ALA A 306 -8.58 12.52 -1.90
N GLY A 307 -8.21 13.81 -1.90
CA GLY A 307 -8.98 14.88 -1.24
C GLY A 307 -8.69 15.04 0.26
N TYR A 308 -7.57 14.50 0.74
CA TYR A 308 -7.14 14.58 2.12
C TYR A 308 -6.02 15.62 2.30
N THR A 309 -6.15 16.44 3.34
CA THR A 309 -5.10 17.39 3.76
C THR A 309 -4.33 16.91 4.99
N ARG A 310 -4.75 15.80 5.62
CA ARG A 310 -4.08 15.21 6.79
C ARG A 310 -3.54 13.84 6.44
N VAL A 311 -2.22 13.71 6.43
CA VAL A 311 -1.51 12.46 6.15
C VAL A 311 -1.02 11.89 7.46
N ALA A 312 -1.41 10.67 7.78
CA ALA A 312 -0.94 9.96 8.96
C ALA A 312 0.12 8.92 8.56
N PHE A 313 1.15 8.75 9.39
CA PHE A 313 2.16 7.71 9.24
C PHE A 313 2.13 6.81 10.47
N THR A 314 2.20 5.50 10.24
CA THR A 314 2.44 4.52 11.30
C THR A 314 3.80 4.75 11.95
N LYS A 315 3.95 4.29 13.20
CA LYS A 315 5.20 4.32 13.95
C LYS A 315 5.96 3.00 13.80
N GLY A 316 7.26 3.00 14.10
CA GLY A 316 8.13 1.84 13.95
C GLY A 316 7.68 0.61 14.76
N ASN A 317 7.13 0.82 15.96
CA ASN A 317 6.58 -0.23 16.83
C ASN A 317 5.44 -1.03 16.17
N VAL A 318 4.66 -0.40 15.27
CA VAL A 318 3.60 -1.07 14.50
C VAL A 318 4.23 -2.10 13.55
N HIS A 319 5.33 -1.76 12.88
CA HIS A 319 6.03 -2.67 11.96
C HIS A 319 6.73 -3.81 12.72
N GLN A 320 7.29 -3.54 13.89
CA GLN A 320 7.86 -4.58 14.75
C GLN A 320 6.78 -5.61 15.17
N SER A 321 5.59 -5.12 15.56
CA SER A 321 4.45 -5.98 15.89
C SER A 321 3.99 -6.82 14.69
N ARG A 322 4.07 -6.25 13.48
CA ARG A 322 3.62 -6.86 12.21
C ARG A 322 4.53 -7.99 11.74
N TYR A 323 5.84 -7.81 11.84
CA TYR A 323 6.83 -8.76 11.30
C TYR A 323 7.49 -9.64 12.37
N GLY A 324 7.32 -9.34 13.65
CA GLY A 324 7.81 -10.17 14.75
C GLY A 324 9.34 -10.25 14.87
N LYS A 325 10.06 -9.32 14.22
CA LYS A 325 11.52 -9.18 14.30
C LYS A 325 11.83 -7.73 14.65
N ASP A 326 12.91 -7.52 15.40
CA ASP A 326 13.49 -6.19 15.51
C ASP A 326 14.09 -5.84 14.15
N LEU A 327 13.54 -4.81 13.52
CA LEU A 327 13.94 -4.39 12.19
C LEU A 327 14.46 -2.97 12.30
N GLU A 328 15.75 -2.84 12.60
CA GLU A 328 16.45 -1.56 12.76
C GLU A 328 16.16 -0.58 11.60
N GLY A 329 16.03 -1.11 10.37
CA GLY A 329 15.68 -0.32 9.19
C GLY A 329 14.32 0.38 9.30
N PHE A 330 13.30 -0.26 9.88
CA PHE A 330 11.99 0.35 10.10
C PHE A 330 12.05 1.39 11.21
N HIS A 331 12.76 1.11 12.31
CA HIS A 331 12.95 2.11 13.37
C HIS A 331 13.66 3.37 12.85
N LEU A 332 14.74 3.21 12.08
CA LEU A 332 15.42 4.32 11.42
C LEU A 332 14.48 5.11 10.51
N LEU A 333 13.71 4.43 9.66
CA LEU A 333 12.81 5.08 8.70
C LEU A 333 11.68 5.86 9.40
N TYR A 334 10.92 5.22 10.30
CA TYR A 334 9.69 5.81 10.85
C TYR A 334 9.91 6.67 12.09
N GLU A 335 10.98 6.43 12.85
CA GLU A 335 11.27 7.22 14.06
C GLU A 335 12.32 8.30 13.85
N GLN A 336 13.17 8.22 12.82
CA GLN A 336 14.22 9.22 12.58
C GLN A 336 14.07 9.94 11.24
N LEU A 337 14.07 9.21 10.12
CA LEU A 337 14.10 9.83 8.79
C LEU A 337 12.78 10.53 8.44
N THR A 338 11.65 9.85 8.66
CA THR A 338 10.32 10.39 8.34
C THR A 338 10.00 11.64 9.16
N PRO A 339 10.16 11.67 10.50
CA PRO A 339 9.90 12.88 11.26
C PRO A 339 10.80 14.05 10.85
N LYS A 340 12.09 13.78 10.62
CA LYS A 340 13.06 14.80 10.18
C LYS A 340 12.69 15.38 8.81
N ALA A 341 12.23 14.56 7.88
CA ALA A 341 11.76 14.99 6.57
C ALA A 341 10.48 15.84 6.69
N LEU A 342 9.50 15.39 7.47
CA LEU A 342 8.24 16.11 7.68
C LEU A 342 8.45 17.44 8.40
N ASP A 343 9.37 17.51 9.36
CA ASP A 343 9.69 18.75 10.09
C ASP A 343 10.30 19.83 9.16
N LYS A 344 11.20 19.42 8.25
CA LYS A 344 11.72 20.29 7.20
C LYS A 344 10.61 20.84 6.30
N LEU A 345 9.67 19.98 5.89
CA LEU A 345 8.52 20.39 5.08
C LEU A 345 7.57 21.31 5.87
N ALA A 346 7.33 21.00 7.14
CA ALA A 346 6.51 21.82 8.03
C ALA A 346 7.05 23.24 8.15
N THR A 347 8.35 23.37 8.40
CA THR A 347 9.04 24.66 8.49
C THR A 347 9.01 25.41 7.16
N LYS A 348 9.33 24.73 6.05
CA LYS A 348 9.42 25.37 4.73
C LYS A 348 8.06 25.84 4.19
N PHE A 349 7.01 25.06 4.41
CA PHE A 349 5.70 25.28 3.78
C PHE A 349 4.59 25.66 4.77
N LYS A 350 4.91 25.98 6.03
CA LYS A 350 3.93 26.30 7.07
C LYS A 350 2.91 25.17 7.28
N CYS A 351 3.34 23.91 7.15
CA CYS A 351 2.50 22.75 7.50
C CYS A 351 2.58 22.49 9.02
N SER A 352 1.66 21.71 9.56
CA SER A 352 1.70 21.32 10.98
C SER A 352 2.09 19.85 11.12
N LEU A 353 2.89 19.56 12.15
CA LEU A 353 3.25 18.19 12.52
C LEU A 353 2.71 17.94 13.94
N GLY A 354 2.00 16.83 14.11
CA GLY A 354 1.40 16.47 15.39
C GLY A 354 1.17 14.97 15.53
N LEU A 355 0.39 14.62 16.54
CA LEU A 355 -0.01 13.26 16.84
C LEU A 355 -1.54 13.18 16.83
N ALA A 356 -2.07 12.08 16.34
CA ALA A 356 -3.47 11.73 16.47
C ALA A 356 -3.60 10.30 16.97
N ARG A 357 -4.77 9.98 17.53
CA ARG A 357 -5.10 8.63 17.95
C ARG A 357 -6.19 8.08 17.05
N ILE A 358 -6.00 6.85 16.60
CA ILE A 358 -6.97 6.08 15.81
C ILE A 358 -7.38 4.83 16.58
N MET A 359 -8.62 4.39 16.41
CA MET A 359 -9.12 3.19 17.08
C MET A 359 -8.86 1.97 16.22
N ILE A 360 -7.87 1.16 16.59
CA ILE A 360 -7.54 -0.09 15.91
C ILE A 360 -8.18 -1.29 16.62
N SER A 361 -8.17 -2.43 15.95
CA SER A 361 -8.46 -3.74 16.52
C SER A 361 -7.16 -4.54 16.58
N ARG A 362 -6.62 -4.81 17.76
CA ARG A 362 -5.40 -5.60 17.93
C ARG A 362 -5.74 -7.06 18.26
N PRO A 363 -5.73 -7.98 17.28
CA PRO A 363 -5.94 -9.40 17.54
C PRO A 363 -4.77 -9.98 18.32
N LYS A 364 -5.09 -10.90 19.22
CA LYS A 364 -4.11 -11.78 19.88
C LYS A 364 -3.80 -13.02 19.03
N ASP A 365 -4.77 -13.41 18.21
CA ASP A 365 -4.71 -14.54 17.29
C ASP A 365 -3.97 -14.15 16.00
N ASN A 366 -3.43 -15.14 15.29
CA ASN A 366 -2.71 -14.95 14.03
C ASN A 366 -3.28 -15.85 12.93
N ILE A 367 -2.95 -15.54 11.68
CA ILE A 367 -3.32 -16.36 10.53
C ILE A 367 -2.08 -16.80 9.75
N ARG A 368 -2.11 -18.01 9.21
CA ARG A 368 -1.07 -18.54 8.34
C ARG A 368 -1.69 -19.21 7.13
N TYR A 369 -1.13 -18.94 5.95
CA TYR A 369 -1.54 -19.65 4.74
C TYR A 369 -0.79 -20.96 4.62
N LYS A 370 -1.51 -22.06 4.40
CA LYS A 370 -0.95 -23.38 4.11
C LYS A 370 -1.47 -23.86 2.77
N ARG A 371 -0.53 -24.11 1.84
CA ARG A 371 -0.84 -24.57 0.48
C ARG A 371 -1.68 -25.86 0.55
N GLY A 372 -2.82 -25.86 -0.15
CA GLY A 372 -3.75 -26.99 -0.20
C GLY A 372 -4.77 -27.06 0.94
N ALA A 373 -4.49 -26.47 2.11
CA ALA A 373 -5.42 -26.43 3.24
C ALA A 373 -6.22 -25.12 3.32
N GLY A 374 -5.60 -23.99 2.96
CA GLY A 374 -6.21 -22.66 3.07
C GLY A 374 -5.55 -21.83 4.18
N TRP A 375 -6.33 -20.95 4.81
CA TRP A 375 -5.91 -20.07 5.88
C TRP A 375 -6.20 -20.67 7.25
N GLU A 376 -5.14 -21.01 7.97
CA GLU A 376 -5.20 -21.52 9.33
C GLU A 376 -5.28 -20.35 10.32
N LEU A 377 -6.23 -20.43 11.25
CA LEU A 377 -6.42 -19.49 12.36
C LEU A 377 -5.74 -20.09 13.60
N HIS A 378 -4.81 -19.35 14.19
CA HIS A 378 -4.01 -19.78 15.33
C HIS A 378 -4.31 -18.91 16.55
N ALA A 379 -4.59 -19.54 17.70
CA ALA A 379 -4.80 -18.82 18.97
C ALA A 379 -3.46 -18.37 19.57
N ARG A 380 -3.48 -17.27 20.34
CA ARG A 380 -2.27 -16.75 20.97
C ARG A 380 -1.57 -17.79 21.86
N GLY A 381 -0.27 -17.97 21.64
CA GLY A 381 0.61 -18.74 22.54
C GLY A 381 0.54 -20.25 22.38
N GLN A 382 -0.23 -20.75 21.41
CA GLN A 382 -0.29 -22.15 21.05
C GLN A 382 -0.17 -22.26 19.53
N ASP A 383 0.73 -23.12 19.03
CA ASP A 383 0.83 -23.45 17.59
C ASP A 383 -0.28 -24.43 17.17
N VAL A 384 -1.46 -24.29 17.79
CA VAL A 384 -2.62 -25.14 17.58
C VAL A 384 -3.56 -24.41 16.64
N THR A 385 -3.74 -24.99 15.46
CA THR A 385 -4.73 -24.56 14.49
C THR A 385 -6.13 -24.68 15.10
N VAL A 386 -6.72 -23.54 15.41
CA VAL A 386 -8.10 -23.45 15.92
C VAL A 386 -9.08 -23.79 14.79
N LYS A 387 -8.75 -23.35 13.56
CA LYS A 387 -9.64 -23.49 12.42
C LYS A 387 -8.94 -23.28 11.09
N VAL A 388 -9.55 -23.74 10.00
CA VAL A 388 -9.10 -23.46 8.64
C VAL A 388 -10.26 -22.86 7.84
N VAL A 389 -10.00 -21.75 7.15
CA VAL A 389 -10.94 -21.09 6.23
C VAL A 389 -10.31 -20.99 4.85
N ARG A 390 -11.12 -20.95 3.80
CA ARG A 390 -10.61 -20.91 2.42
C ARG A 390 -10.13 -19.52 2.03
N ASN A 391 -10.77 -18.47 2.54
CA ASN A 391 -10.59 -17.11 2.05
C ASN A 391 -9.88 -16.19 3.07
N GLU A 392 -8.85 -15.46 2.62
CA GLU A 392 -8.07 -14.52 3.44
C GLU A 392 -8.95 -13.44 4.08
N VAL A 393 -9.88 -12.87 3.31
CA VAL A 393 -10.80 -11.82 3.77
C VAL A 393 -11.63 -12.28 4.97
N VAL A 394 -12.03 -13.55 4.99
CA VAL A 394 -12.81 -14.14 6.10
C VAL A 394 -11.91 -14.37 7.32
N ALA A 395 -10.68 -14.81 7.10
CA ALA A 395 -9.67 -14.96 8.15
C ALA A 395 -9.35 -13.60 8.82
N MET A 396 -9.14 -12.56 8.02
CA MET A 396 -8.90 -11.20 8.51
C MET A 396 -10.11 -10.65 9.27
N ARG A 397 -11.33 -10.85 8.77
CA ARG A 397 -12.55 -10.44 9.46
C ARG A 397 -12.74 -11.16 10.79
N TYR A 398 -12.35 -12.43 10.87
CA TYR A 398 -12.33 -13.18 12.12
C TYR A 398 -11.38 -12.54 13.13
N LEU A 399 -10.14 -12.25 12.73
CA LEU A 399 -9.15 -11.57 13.58
C LEU A 399 -9.68 -10.23 14.09
N GLU A 400 -10.22 -9.39 13.20
CA GLU A 400 -10.79 -8.09 13.55
C GLU A 400 -11.94 -8.21 14.56
N SER A 401 -12.81 -9.22 14.42
CA SER A 401 -13.93 -9.43 15.34
C SER A 401 -13.52 -9.84 16.75
N ARG A 402 -12.34 -10.46 16.89
CA ARG A 402 -11.77 -10.98 18.15
C ARG A 402 -10.76 -10.02 18.76
N GLY A 403 -10.30 -9.02 18.01
CA GLY A 403 -9.29 -8.08 18.47
C GLY A 403 -9.82 -7.14 19.55
N ALA A 404 -8.96 -6.83 20.51
CA ALA A 404 -9.24 -5.80 21.48
C ALA A 404 -9.21 -4.45 20.77
N LYS A 405 -10.20 -3.59 21.04
CA LYS A 405 -10.18 -2.22 20.53
C LYS A 405 -9.17 -1.41 21.33
N GLU A 406 -8.20 -0.84 20.65
CA GLU A 406 -7.11 -0.09 21.26
C GLU A 406 -6.90 1.23 20.54
N LEU A 407 -6.41 2.23 21.26
CA LEU A 407 -5.99 3.51 20.67
C LEU A 407 -4.54 3.39 20.23
N GLU A 408 -4.31 3.51 18.92
CA GLU A 408 -2.97 3.59 18.36
C GLU A 408 -2.63 5.05 18.06
N GLU A 409 -1.42 5.47 18.42
CA GLU A 409 -0.95 6.82 18.14
C GLU A 409 -0.19 6.89 16.82
N VAL A 410 -0.65 7.75 15.92
CA VAL A 410 -0.07 7.95 14.59
C VAL A 410 0.46 9.37 14.46
N ARG A 411 1.52 9.54 13.66
CA ARG A 411 2.10 10.85 13.37
C ARG A 411 1.31 11.50 12.25
N VAL A 412 0.80 12.70 12.45
CA VAL A 412 -0.03 13.39 11.47
C VAL A 412 0.69 14.63 10.96
N PHE A 413 0.77 14.73 9.64
CA PHE A 413 1.22 15.90 8.91
C PHE A 413 0.01 16.57 8.24
N GLU A 414 -0.32 17.79 8.66
CA GLU A 414 -1.40 18.56 8.05
C GLU A 414 -0.81 19.49 6.99
N ILE A 415 -1.17 19.22 5.74
CA ILE A 415 -0.70 19.90 4.55
C ILE A 415 -1.33 21.29 4.50
N SER A 416 -0.48 22.32 4.41
CA SER A 416 -0.93 23.71 4.22
C SER A 416 -1.46 23.94 2.80
N GLU A 417 -2.25 25.00 2.63
CA GLU A 417 -2.71 25.42 1.29
C GLU A 417 -1.54 25.77 0.35
N ILE A 418 -0.42 26.25 0.91
CA ILE A 418 0.79 26.58 0.14
C ILE A 418 1.35 25.32 -0.50
N LEU A 419 1.61 24.27 0.29
CA LEU A 419 2.15 23.02 -0.24
C LEU A 419 1.15 22.34 -1.18
N ALA A 420 -0.14 22.32 -0.81
CA ALA A 420 -1.18 21.75 -1.66
C ALA A 420 -1.25 22.44 -3.03
N GLY A 421 -1.14 23.78 -3.06
CA GLY A 421 -1.10 24.56 -4.29
C GLY A 421 0.12 24.25 -5.15
N ILE A 422 1.30 24.13 -4.55
CA ILE A 422 2.54 23.78 -5.29
C ILE A 422 2.42 22.38 -5.91
N VAL A 423 2.00 21.38 -5.12
CA VAL A 423 1.86 19.99 -5.60
C VAL A 423 0.85 19.91 -6.74
N LYS A 424 -0.28 20.65 -6.63
CA LYS A 424 -1.33 20.65 -7.65
C LYS A 424 -0.89 21.32 -8.95
N ASN A 425 -0.14 22.42 -8.87
CA ASN A 425 0.23 23.21 -10.05
C ASN A 425 1.50 22.69 -10.73
N LYS A 426 2.49 22.25 -9.95
CA LYS A 426 3.84 21.92 -10.43
C LYS A 426 4.08 20.40 -10.53
N GLY A 427 3.38 19.61 -9.72
CA GLY A 427 3.62 18.18 -9.62
C GLY A 427 4.60 17.82 -8.51
N VAL A 428 5.38 16.76 -8.71
CA VAL A 428 6.30 16.19 -7.73
C VAL A 428 7.73 16.23 -8.28
N PRO A 429 8.70 16.85 -7.57
CA PRO A 429 10.09 16.81 -8.02
C PRO A 429 10.61 15.38 -7.94
N MET A 430 11.40 14.93 -8.91
CA MET A 430 12.03 13.62 -8.88
C MET A 430 13.01 13.52 -7.70
N PHE A 431 13.90 14.51 -7.57
CA PHE A 431 14.92 14.58 -6.52
C PHE A 431 14.69 15.78 -5.61
N GLY A 432 15.07 15.64 -4.33
CA GLY A 432 14.84 16.69 -3.32
C GLY A 432 13.36 17.03 -3.08
N TRP A 433 13.13 18.17 -2.43
CA TRP A 433 11.81 18.66 -2.02
C TRP A 433 11.29 19.77 -2.96
N TRP A 434 9.99 20.10 -2.83
CA TRP A 434 9.31 21.14 -3.64
C TRP A 434 9.93 22.52 -3.58
#